data_AF-A0A3S9HKT1-F1
#
_entry.id   AF-A0A3S9HKT1-F1
#
_cell.length_a   1.000
_cell.length_b   1.000
_cell.length_c   1.000
_cell.angle_alpha   90.00
_cell.angle_beta   90.00
_cell.angle_gamma   90.00
#
_symmetry.space_group_name_H-M   'P 1'
#
loop_
_entity.id
_entity.type
_entity.pdbx_description
1 polymer ?
#
loop_
_entity_poly.entity_id
_entity_poly.type
_entity_poly.pdbx_seq_one_letter_code
_entity_poly.pdbx_strand_id
1 'polypeptide(L)'
;MHTLLNKLNWKQLALLDLPATHPCILQLEALQPAQFFIVFAATRHCLEQTLSAILPQAEGDAILWMVYPKKSSGMYVGELSRAHGWDSLRAAGWDTVRQVAQF
;
A
#
# COMPACT_ATOMS: atom_id res chain seq x y z
N MET A 1 -19.57 2.75 4.71
CA MET A 1 -18.15 2.66 5.18
C MET A 1 -18.05 2.14 6.61
N HIS A 2 -18.90 2.60 7.55
CA HIS A 2 -18.90 2.19 8.96
C HIS A 2 -19.11 0.68 9.22
N THR A 3 -19.85 -0.02 8.36
CA THR A 3 -20.20 -1.44 8.55
C THR A 3 -19.07 -2.43 8.25
N LEU A 4 -18.08 -2.03 7.44
CA LEU A 4 -16.97 -2.90 7.05
C LEU A 4 -15.90 -2.94 8.16
N LEU A 5 -15.60 -1.78 8.75
CA LEU A 5 -14.59 -1.62 9.80
C LEU A 5 -14.97 -2.39 11.08
N ASN A 6 -16.24 -2.29 11.51
CA ASN A 6 -16.72 -3.00 12.70
C ASN A 6 -16.73 -4.53 12.52
N LYS A 7 -16.94 -5.03 11.29
CA LYS A 7 -16.88 -6.48 10.99
C LYS A 7 -15.46 -7.03 11.01
N LEU A 8 -14.47 -6.19 10.71
CA LEU A 8 -13.06 -6.59 10.66
C LEU A 8 -12.34 -6.40 12.00
N ASN A 9 -13.02 -5.85 13.02
CA ASN A 9 -12.46 -5.55 14.35
C ASN A 9 -11.19 -4.67 14.28
N TRP A 10 -11.10 -3.81 13.27
CA TRP A 10 -9.95 -2.93 13.08
C TRP A 10 -10.12 -1.66 13.89
N LYS A 11 -9.18 -1.39 14.80
CA LYS A 11 -9.21 -0.22 15.68
C LYS A 11 -8.78 1.08 15.01
N GLN A 12 -7.92 0.99 13.99
CA GLN A 12 -7.40 2.14 13.26
C GLN A 12 -7.18 1.78 11.78
N LEU A 13 -7.47 2.74 10.90
CA LEU A 13 -7.22 2.66 9.46
C LEU A 13 -6.42 3.91 9.07
N ALA A 14 -5.17 3.74 8.67
CA ALA A 14 -4.39 4.81 8.06
C ALA A 14 -4.54 4.73 6.54
N LEU A 15 -5.02 5.79 5.92
CA LEU A 15 -5.06 5.94 4.46
C LEU A 15 -3.83 6.75 4.05
N LEU A 16 -2.84 6.10 3.44
CA LEU A 16 -1.70 6.81 2.85
C LEU A 16 -2.01 7.16 1.38
N ASP A 17 -2.11 8.47 1.14
CA ASP A 17 -2.03 9.18 -0.13
C ASP A 17 -3.29 9.17 -1.05
N LEU A 18 -3.82 10.37 -1.31
CA LEU A 18 -4.76 10.72 -2.38
C LEU A 18 -4.60 12.23 -2.67
N PRO A 19 -3.81 12.64 -3.69
CA PRO A 19 -4.40 13.37 -4.81
C PRO A 19 -3.69 13.22 -6.17
N ALA A 20 -4.43 13.52 -7.25
CA ALA A 20 -4.07 13.37 -8.66
C ALA A 20 -2.87 14.19 -9.20
N THR A 21 -2.17 14.96 -8.36
CA THR A 21 -1.15 15.94 -8.80
C THR A 21 0.27 15.68 -8.31
N HIS A 22 0.48 14.80 -7.34
CA HIS A 22 1.80 14.53 -6.79
C HIS A 22 1.99 13.01 -6.66
N PRO A 23 2.98 12.40 -7.34
CA PRO A 23 3.11 10.96 -7.43
C PRO A 23 3.54 10.28 -6.12
N CYS A 24 3.88 11.05 -5.09
CA CYS A 24 4.23 10.56 -3.77
C CYS A 24 4.18 11.74 -2.76
N ILE A 25 3.14 11.85 -1.95
CA ILE A 25 3.16 12.69 -0.74
C ILE A 25 2.95 11.79 0.46
N LEU A 26 4.05 11.31 1.04
CA LEU A 26 4.06 10.74 2.39
C LEU A 26 3.97 11.89 3.40
N GLN A 27 2.76 12.31 3.75
CA GLN A 27 2.54 13.16 4.92
C GLN A 27 2.25 12.27 6.14
N LEU A 28 3.33 11.78 6.75
CA LEU A 28 3.26 10.98 7.98
C LEU A 28 3.37 11.90 9.19
N GLU A 29 2.24 12.37 9.69
CA GLU A 29 2.16 12.91 11.04
C GLU A 29 2.21 11.70 12.02
N ALA A 30 3.43 11.21 12.25
CA ALA A 30 3.79 10.10 13.14
C ALA A 30 3.01 8.79 12.90
N LEU A 31 3.50 7.97 11.96
CA LEU A 31 2.97 6.63 11.71
C LEU A 31 3.11 5.78 12.98
N GLN A 32 1.98 5.42 13.58
CA GLN A 32 1.95 4.51 14.73
C GLN A 32 2.10 3.07 14.26
N PRO A 33 2.63 2.18 15.11
CA PRO A 33 2.62 0.76 14.84
C PRO A 33 1.21 0.23 14.54
N ALA A 34 1.08 -0.61 13.52
CA ALA A 34 -0.20 -1.15 13.07
C ALA A 34 -0.08 -2.55 12.46
N GLN A 35 -1.21 -3.27 12.47
CA GLN A 35 -1.35 -4.60 11.84
C GLN A 35 -1.97 -4.53 10.44
N PHE A 36 -2.35 -3.35 9.95
CA PHE A 36 -2.99 -3.20 8.64
C PHE A 36 -2.64 -1.88 7.97
N PHE A 37 -2.22 -1.94 6.71
CA PHE A 37 -1.84 -0.78 5.90
C PHE A 37 -2.50 -0.85 4.52
N ILE A 38 -3.00 0.28 4.03
CA ILE A 38 -3.34 0.47 2.61
C ILE A 38 -2.36 1.47 2.03
N VAL A 39 -1.65 1.06 0.98
CA VAL A 39 -0.59 1.86 0.34
C VAL A 39 -0.92 2.07 -1.12
N PHE A 40 -0.95 3.32 -1.55
CA PHE A 40 -0.98 3.65 -2.98
C PHE A 40 0.44 3.78 -3.53
N ALA A 41 0.90 2.77 -4.26
CA ALA A 41 2.19 2.73 -4.92
C ALA A 41 2.06 3.16 -6.38
N ALA A 42 2.18 4.46 -6.66
CA ALA A 42 2.04 5.00 -8.02
C ALA A 42 3.19 4.59 -8.94
N THR A 43 4.41 4.52 -8.40
CA THR A 43 5.66 4.18 -9.09
C THR A 43 6.49 3.24 -8.24
N ARG A 44 7.55 2.63 -8.81
CA ARG A 44 8.51 1.85 -8.02
C ARG A 44 9.18 2.71 -6.95
N HIS A 45 9.54 3.95 -7.28
CA HIS A 45 10.15 4.86 -6.32
C HIS A 45 9.23 5.15 -5.12
N CYS A 46 7.95 5.45 -5.39
CA CYS A 46 6.93 5.65 -4.36
C CYS A 46 6.75 4.41 -3.47
N LEU A 47 6.78 3.21 -4.08
CA LEU A 47 6.76 1.95 -3.35
C LEU A 47 7.94 1.85 -2.38
N GLU A 48 9.17 2.00 -2.86
CA GLU A 48 10.38 1.92 -2.00
C GLU A 48 10.32 2.88 -0.83
N GLN A 49 10.00 4.16 -1.11
CA GLN A 49 9.91 5.18 -0.09
C GLN A 49 8.85 4.83 0.96
N THR A 50 7.69 4.34 0.51
CA THR A 50 6.61 3.97 1.43
C THR A 50 7.00 2.77 2.27
N LEU A 51 7.55 1.71 1.67
CA LEU A 51 7.99 0.52 2.40
C LEU A 51 9.03 0.86 3.48
N SER A 52 9.98 1.74 3.17
CA SER A 52 10.99 2.18 4.15
C SER A 52 10.38 2.81 5.39
N ALA A 53 9.22 3.46 5.26
CA ALA A 53 8.52 4.12 6.37
C ALA A 53 7.55 3.18 7.11
N ILE A 54 6.84 2.29 6.40
CA ILE A 54 5.77 1.48 7.00
C ILE A 54 6.25 0.15 7.58
N LEU A 55 7.28 -0.47 7.00
CA LEU A 55 7.73 -1.79 7.43
C LEU A 55 8.24 -1.81 8.89
N PRO A 56 8.96 -0.78 9.38
CA PRO A 56 9.33 -0.71 10.80
C PRO A 56 8.12 -0.55 11.74
N GLN A 57 6.96 -0.12 11.23
CA GLN A 57 5.73 0.07 11.99
C GLN A 57 4.77 -1.13 11.85
N ALA A 58 5.15 -2.16 11.10
CA ALA A 58 4.34 -3.35 10.92
C ALA A 58 4.46 -4.28 12.14
N GLU A 59 3.38 -4.45 12.88
CA GLU A 59 3.35 -5.30 14.08
C GLU A 59 2.81 -6.69 13.79
N GLY A 60 3.44 -7.72 14.38
CA GLY A 60 2.96 -9.10 14.29
C GLY A 60 2.76 -9.58 12.86
N ASP A 61 1.61 -10.20 12.60
CA ASP A 61 1.21 -10.66 11.26
C ASP A 61 0.48 -9.54 10.48
N ALA A 62 1.15 -8.40 10.35
CA ALA A 62 0.59 -7.23 9.67
C ALA A 62 0.23 -7.55 8.20
N ILE A 63 -0.81 -6.88 7.69
CA ILE A 63 -1.31 -7.04 6.33
C ILE A 63 -1.11 -5.74 5.55
N LEU A 64 -0.47 -5.84 4.38
CA LEU A 64 -0.28 -4.72 3.46
C LEU A 64 -1.19 -4.89 2.24
N TRP A 65 -2.06 -3.91 2.00
CA TRP A 65 -2.86 -3.78 0.80
C TRP A 65 -2.24 -2.77 -0.14
N MET A 66 -1.62 -3.30 -1.19
CA MET A 66 -0.97 -2.50 -2.23
C MET A 66 -1.98 -2.12 -3.31
N VAL A 67 -2.21 -0.83 -3.47
CA VAL A 67 -3.00 -0.23 -4.54
C VAL A 67 -2.03 0.40 -5.53
N TYR A 68 -2.23 0.18 -6.83
CA TYR A 68 -1.32 0.70 -7.86
C TYR A 68 -2.09 1.03 -9.14
N PRO A 69 -1.62 1.98 -9.96
CA PRO A 69 -2.24 2.28 -11.24
C PRO A 69 -2.19 1.07 -12.18
N LYS A 70 -3.32 0.76 -12.81
CA LYS A 70 -3.33 -0.19 -13.93
C LYS A 70 -2.49 0.38 -15.08
N LYS A 71 -1.81 -0.49 -15.85
CA LYS A 71 -1.08 -0.08 -17.07
C LYS A 71 -1.94 0.69 -18.08
N SER A 72 -3.24 0.42 -18.11
CA SER A 72 -4.22 1.10 -18.97
C SER A 72 -4.70 2.45 -18.43
N SER A 73 -4.10 2.96 -17.34
CA SER A 73 -4.45 4.27 -16.80
C SER A 73 -4.06 5.38 -17.78
N GLY A 74 -4.99 6.28 -18.09
CA GLY A 74 -4.68 7.49 -18.87
C GLY A 74 -3.95 8.56 -18.06
N MET A 75 -3.88 8.42 -16.73
CA MET A 75 -3.35 9.43 -15.80
C MET A 75 -1.95 9.08 -15.26
N TYR A 76 -1.58 7.80 -15.23
CA TYR A 76 -0.35 7.33 -14.57
C TYR A 76 0.42 6.36 -15.46
N VAL A 77 1.75 6.47 -15.48
CA VAL A 77 2.63 5.49 -16.10
C VAL A 77 2.68 4.26 -15.20
N GLY A 78 1.99 3.19 -15.59
CA GLY A 78 1.93 1.95 -14.81
C GLY A 78 3.26 1.20 -14.80
N GLU A 79 4.08 1.40 -13.77
CA GLU A 79 5.35 0.69 -13.57
C GLU A 79 5.19 -0.65 -12.84
N LEU A 80 4.13 -0.78 -12.04
CA LEU A 80 3.80 -1.98 -11.27
C LEU A 80 2.76 -2.82 -12.01
N SER A 81 2.79 -4.13 -11.78
CA SER A 81 1.78 -5.05 -12.31
C SER A 81 1.54 -6.18 -11.33
N ARG A 82 0.50 -6.99 -11.59
CA ARG A 82 0.25 -8.23 -10.83
C ARG A 82 1.54 -9.05 -10.60
N ALA A 83 2.35 -9.22 -11.63
CA ALA A 83 3.49 -10.14 -11.60
C ALA A 83 4.82 -9.45 -11.27
N HIS A 84 4.94 -8.14 -11.44
CA HIS A 84 6.23 -7.43 -11.43
C HIS A 84 6.19 -6.17 -10.58
N GLY A 85 7.35 -5.84 -9.98
CA GLY A 85 7.54 -4.62 -9.19
C GLY A 85 7.48 -4.84 -7.67
N TRP A 86 7.36 -6.08 -7.20
CA TRP A 86 7.25 -6.43 -5.77
C TRP A 86 8.56 -6.95 -5.15
N ASP A 87 9.68 -6.73 -5.83
CA ASP A 87 10.99 -7.27 -5.43
C ASP A 87 11.38 -6.84 -4.01
N SER A 88 11.11 -5.59 -3.66
CA SER A 88 11.50 -5.00 -2.37
C SER A 88 10.62 -5.47 -1.22
N LEU A 89 9.35 -5.79 -1.48
CA LEU A 89 8.50 -6.50 -0.52
C LEU A 89 9.07 -7.91 -0.24
N ARG A 90 9.39 -8.66 -1.29
CA ARG A 90 9.98 -10.00 -1.15
C ARG A 90 11.31 -9.97 -0.42
N ALA A 91 12.17 -9.00 -0.75
CA ALA A 91 13.45 -8.81 -0.07
C ALA A 91 13.27 -8.49 1.43
N ALA A 92 12.17 -7.84 1.79
CA ALA A 92 11.80 -7.58 3.18
C ALA A 92 11.09 -8.77 3.88
N GLY A 93 11.02 -9.94 3.24
CA GLY A 93 10.38 -11.14 3.79
C GLY A 93 8.86 -11.19 3.61
N TRP A 94 8.28 -10.31 2.79
CA TRP A 94 6.86 -10.26 2.52
C TRP A 94 6.50 -11.03 1.26
N ASP A 95 5.57 -11.96 1.38
CA ASP A 95 5.01 -12.67 0.24
C ASP A 95 3.67 -12.07 -0.21
N THR A 96 3.44 -12.03 -1.52
CA THR A 96 2.16 -11.59 -2.09
C THR A 96 1.15 -12.72 -1.99
N VAL A 97 0.37 -12.76 -0.90
CA VAL A 97 -0.49 -13.93 -0.62
C VAL A 97 -1.83 -13.88 -1.37
N ARG A 98 -2.43 -12.72 -1.64
CA ARG A 98 -3.75 -12.63 -2.31
C ARG A 98 -3.92 -11.37 -3.15
N GLN A 99 -4.33 -11.53 -4.41
CA GLN A 99 -4.75 -10.43 -5.28
C GLN A 99 -6.26 -10.26 -5.21
N VAL A 100 -6.73 -9.02 -5.01
CA VAL A 100 -8.14 -8.63 -5.18
C VAL A 100 -8.22 -7.72 -6.40
N ALA A 101 -8.66 -8.26 -7.55
CA ALA A 101 -8.93 -7.46 -8.74
C ALA A 101 -10.18 -8.02 -9.44
N GLN A 102 -11.10 -7.13 -9.83
CA GLN A 102 -12.20 -7.48 -10.74
C GLN A 102 -11.71 -7.30 -12.18
N PHE A 103 -12.16 -8.22 -13.04
CA PHE A 103 -11.87 -8.27 -14.48
C PHE A 103 -12.36 -7.00 -15.17
#